data_AF-J7HBS8-F1
#
_entry.id   AF-J7HBS8-F1
#
_cell.length_a   1.000
_cell.length_b   1.000
_cell.length_c   1.000
_cell.angle_alpha   90.00
_cell.angle_beta   90.00
_cell.angle_gamma   90.00
#
_symmetry.space_group_name_H-M   'P 1'
#
loop_
_entity.id
_entity.type
_entity.pdbx_description
1 polymer ?
#
loop_
_entity_poly.entity_id
_entity_poly.type
_entity_poly.pdbx_seq_one_letter_code
_entity_poly.pdbx_strand_id
1 'polypeptide(L)'
;TDMIKGKQGRFRENLLGKRVDYSARSVIVVGPTLRLHQCGLPKKIALELYQPFIIRRLKELGHADTIKSAKKMLERKDEEVWDVLEEVITNHPVLLNRAPTLHRMGIQAFEPTLVVGNAIRLHPLVCRGFNADFDGDQMAVHLPLSIEAQVEAHTLMMSTHNIFSPANGTPIISPSQDVVMGCYYLTMDVPETRGDGMKFASVEETLMAYFADKVGTHSKIEIRLSKKQCLREEVDNPDAFGQRIQTTVGRVVFNDMLPTGMPFYNMPLRSSQLAQVISNCYEFLGRSKTILLLDDMNQLGFNAATRSGLSFATDDLVTPATKGKIIAEAEKEVLKRNKLYHRGIITEGERYNQVLDAWTHAREEITTAMMNGLETDFRQGGYVNPIFLMAHSGARGGVEQMRQLGGMRGLM
;
A
#
# COMPACT_ATOMS: atom_id res chain seq x y z
N THR A 1 25.27 12.14 -41.83
CA THR A 1 25.68 11.65 -40.49
C THR A 1 24.62 11.92 -39.43
N ASP A 2 23.92 13.05 -39.49
CA ASP A 2 22.90 13.44 -38.51
C ASP A 2 21.61 12.60 -38.55
N MET A 3 21.25 12.03 -39.71
CA MET A 3 20.12 11.08 -39.78
C MET A 3 20.32 9.79 -38.97
N ILE A 4 21.57 9.45 -38.66
CA ILE A 4 21.94 8.21 -37.97
C ILE A 4 22.19 8.48 -36.48
N LYS A 5 22.75 9.65 -36.16
CA LYS A 5 23.15 10.06 -34.80
C LYS A 5 22.09 10.95 -34.14
N GLY A 6 22.17 11.13 -32.82
CA GLY A 6 21.25 11.98 -32.07
C GLY A 6 19.99 11.26 -31.57
N LYS A 7 19.13 11.99 -30.82
CA LYS A 7 17.89 11.44 -30.23
C LYS A 7 16.84 11.07 -31.29
N GLN A 8 16.73 11.88 -32.34
CA GLN A 8 15.86 11.66 -33.51
C GLN A 8 16.56 10.85 -34.62
N GLY A 9 17.79 10.38 -34.37
CA GLY A 9 18.50 9.55 -35.33
C GLY A 9 17.88 8.16 -35.43
N ARG A 10 17.99 7.52 -36.60
CA ARG A 10 17.40 6.20 -36.89
C ARG A 10 17.69 5.13 -35.84
N PHE A 11 18.87 5.16 -35.19
CA PHE A 11 19.22 4.18 -34.16
C PHE A 11 18.34 4.27 -32.92
N ARG A 12 18.13 5.46 -32.36
CA ARG A 12 17.38 5.61 -31.10
C ARG A 12 15.88 5.61 -31.33
N GLU A 13 15.42 6.28 -32.37
CA GLU A 13 13.98 6.48 -32.59
C GLU A 13 13.30 5.29 -33.29
N ASN A 14 13.97 4.65 -34.26
CA ASN A 14 13.30 3.67 -35.15
C ASN A 14 13.79 2.23 -34.95
N LEU A 15 15.06 2.03 -34.57
CA LEU A 15 15.59 0.68 -34.35
C LEU A 15 15.30 0.19 -32.94
N LEU A 16 15.52 1.04 -31.93
CA LEU A 16 15.22 0.74 -30.53
C LEU A 16 13.79 1.13 -30.13
N GLY A 17 13.32 2.28 -30.60
CA GLY A 17 11.90 2.65 -30.51
C GLY A 17 11.13 2.06 -31.68
N LYS A 18 10.09 1.28 -31.41
CA LYS A 18 9.15 0.84 -32.45
C LYS A 18 7.74 0.97 -31.94
N ARG A 19 6.87 1.53 -32.78
CA ARG A 19 5.43 1.43 -32.56
C ARG A 19 5.03 -0.02 -32.87
N VAL A 20 4.20 -0.58 -32.01
CA VAL A 20 3.78 -1.98 -32.08
C VAL A 20 2.27 -2.06 -32.18
N ASP A 21 1.80 -2.97 -33.02
CA ASP A 21 0.38 -3.34 -33.10
C ASP A 21 -0.04 -4.14 -31.85
N TYR A 22 -1.33 -4.43 -31.71
CA TYR A 22 -1.89 -5.13 -30.54
C TYR A 22 -1.54 -4.45 -29.21
N SER A 23 -1.59 -3.12 -29.22
CA SER A 23 -1.39 -2.29 -28.06
C SER A 23 -2.53 -1.29 -27.89
N ALA A 24 -2.83 -0.96 -26.63
CA ALA A 24 -3.83 0.03 -26.27
C ALA A 24 -3.32 0.89 -25.11
N ARG A 25 -3.92 2.07 -24.91
CA ARG A 25 -3.63 2.93 -23.76
C ARG A 25 -4.93 3.44 -23.17
N SER A 26 -5.03 3.42 -21.85
CA SER A 26 -6.14 4.05 -21.15
C SER A 26 -5.73 4.55 -19.77
N VAL A 27 -6.58 5.37 -19.17
CA VAL A 27 -6.47 5.83 -17.79
C VAL A 27 -6.65 4.66 -16.84
N ILE A 28 -5.86 4.63 -15.76
CA ILE A 28 -5.99 3.63 -14.72
C ILE A 28 -6.91 4.10 -13.60
N VAL A 29 -7.67 3.16 -13.04
CA VAL A 29 -8.52 3.36 -11.87
C VAL A 29 -8.28 2.22 -10.87
N VAL A 30 -8.61 2.46 -9.61
CA VAL A 30 -8.43 1.48 -8.56
C VAL A 30 -9.40 0.29 -8.74
N GLY A 31 -8.88 -0.93 -8.62
CA GLY A 31 -9.66 -2.17 -8.62
C GLY A 31 -9.44 -2.97 -7.34
N PRO A 32 -10.02 -2.56 -6.18
CA PRO A 32 -9.69 -3.16 -4.89
C PRO A 32 -10.22 -4.60 -4.72
N THR A 33 -11.18 -5.02 -5.54
CA THR A 33 -11.75 -6.37 -5.53
C THR A 33 -10.99 -7.37 -6.41
N LEU A 34 -10.02 -6.90 -7.19
CA LEU A 34 -9.20 -7.77 -8.04
C LEU A 34 -8.22 -8.55 -7.18
N ARG A 35 -7.78 -9.72 -7.67
CA ARG A 35 -6.64 -10.43 -7.08
C ARG A 35 -5.33 -9.88 -7.62
N LEU A 36 -4.21 -10.17 -6.94
CA LEU A 36 -2.90 -9.63 -7.31
C LEU A 36 -2.48 -9.90 -8.78
N HIS A 37 -2.85 -11.06 -9.34
CA HIS A 37 -2.54 -11.46 -10.72
C HIS A 37 -3.51 -10.91 -11.76
N GLN A 38 -4.61 -10.28 -11.35
CA GLN A 38 -5.67 -9.84 -12.26
C GLN A 38 -5.58 -8.35 -12.57
N CYS A 39 -6.00 -7.98 -13.77
CA CYS A 39 -6.27 -6.60 -14.14
C CYS A 39 -7.66 -6.48 -14.77
N GLY A 40 -8.31 -5.33 -14.63
CA GLY A 40 -9.58 -5.07 -15.29
C GLY A 40 -9.35 -4.45 -16.66
N LEU A 41 -9.70 -5.18 -17.72
CA LEU A 41 -9.59 -4.72 -19.10
C LEU A 41 -10.96 -4.28 -19.64
N PRO A 42 -11.12 -3.03 -20.12
CA PRO A 42 -12.36 -2.57 -20.73
C PRO A 42 -12.80 -3.44 -21.90
N LYS A 43 -14.08 -3.82 -21.91
CA LYS A 43 -14.70 -4.61 -22.99
C LYS A 43 -14.38 -4.11 -24.41
N LYS A 44 -14.39 -2.78 -24.62
CA LYS A 44 -14.07 -2.18 -25.92
C LYS A 44 -12.61 -2.38 -26.33
N ILE A 45 -11.68 -2.23 -25.39
CA ILE A 45 -10.25 -2.41 -25.63
C ILE A 45 -9.95 -3.88 -25.89
N ALA A 46 -10.55 -4.78 -25.09
CA ALA A 46 -10.40 -6.21 -25.27
C ALA A 46 -10.90 -6.67 -26.65
N LEU A 47 -12.06 -6.19 -27.11
CA LEU A 47 -12.61 -6.55 -28.41
C LEU A 47 -11.68 -6.16 -29.58
N GLU A 48 -11.02 -5.00 -29.51
CA GLU A 48 -10.05 -4.56 -30.52
C GLU A 48 -8.74 -5.35 -30.45
N LEU A 49 -8.18 -5.55 -29.24
CA LEU A 49 -6.91 -6.27 -29.07
C LEU A 49 -7.02 -7.74 -29.49
N TYR A 50 -8.14 -8.39 -29.19
CA TYR A 50 -8.34 -9.82 -29.45
C TYR A 50 -9.07 -10.10 -30.76
N GLN A 51 -9.32 -9.09 -31.61
CA GLN A 51 -10.13 -9.20 -32.82
C GLN A 51 -9.81 -10.42 -33.70
N PRO A 52 -8.55 -10.76 -34.03
CA PRO A 52 -8.25 -11.92 -34.88
C PRO A 52 -8.57 -13.26 -34.21
N PHE A 53 -8.39 -13.33 -32.89
CA PHE A 53 -8.66 -14.53 -32.10
C PHE A 53 -10.16 -14.80 -32.01
N ILE A 54 -10.96 -13.75 -31.80
CA ILE A 54 -12.42 -13.83 -31.80
C ILE A 54 -12.93 -14.31 -33.15
N ILE A 55 -12.45 -13.72 -34.26
CA ILE A 55 -12.85 -14.11 -35.62
C ILE A 55 -12.54 -15.59 -35.89
N ARG A 56 -11.37 -16.06 -35.46
CA ARG A 56 -10.99 -17.48 -35.60
C ARG A 56 -11.94 -18.36 -34.78
N ARG A 57 -12.21 -18.00 -33.53
CA ARG A 57 -13.03 -18.81 -32.62
C ARG A 57 -14.49 -18.87 -33.05
N LEU A 58 -15.08 -17.76 -33.52
CA LEU A 58 -16.43 -17.73 -34.10
C LEU A 58 -16.59 -18.66 -35.31
N LYS A 59 -15.54 -18.79 -36.12
CA LYS A 59 -15.53 -19.72 -37.26
C LYS A 59 -15.42 -21.18 -36.80
N GLU A 60 -14.57 -21.46 -35.80
CA GLU A 60 -14.40 -22.81 -35.24
C GLU A 60 -15.68 -23.33 -34.57
N LEU A 61 -16.43 -22.45 -33.92
CA LEU A 61 -17.71 -22.77 -33.27
C LEU A 61 -18.89 -22.83 -34.25
N GLY A 62 -18.71 -22.41 -35.51
CA GLY A 62 -19.76 -22.44 -36.53
C GLY A 62 -20.78 -21.29 -36.47
N HIS A 63 -20.54 -20.26 -35.64
CA HIS A 63 -21.38 -19.05 -35.62
C HIS A 63 -21.24 -18.22 -36.91
N ALA A 64 -20.11 -18.34 -37.60
CA ALA A 64 -19.86 -17.64 -38.85
C ALA A 64 -19.14 -18.52 -39.90
N ASP A 65 -19.76 -18.65 -41.08
CA ASP A 65 -19.19 -19.43 -42.19
C ASP A 65 -17.95 -18.79 -42.82
N THR A 66 -17.88 -17.45 -42.82
CA THR A 66 -16.82 -16.67 -43.48
C THR A 66 -16.22 -15.61 -42.55
N ILE A 67 -14.95 -15.27 -42.79
CA ILE A 67 -14.24 -14.20 -42.07
C ILE A 67 -14.98 -12.85 -42.18
N LYS A 68 -15.58 -12.58 -43.34
CA LYS A 68 -16.38 -11.35 -43.54
C LYS A 68 -17.63 -11.33 -42.67
N SER A 69 -18.32 -12.47 -42.55
CA SER A 69 -19.49 -12.59 -41.67
C SER A 69 -19.10 -12.38 -40.21
N ALA A 70 -18.02 -13.06 -39.76
CA ALA A 70 -17.49 -12.90 -38.41
C ALA A 70 -17.07 -11.45 -38.10
N LYS A 71 -16.43 -10.77 -39.05
CA LYS A 71 -16.07 -9.35 -38.90
C LYS A 71 -17.32 -8.46 -38.75
N LYS A 72 -18.37 -8.72 -39.54
CA LYS A 72 -19.63 -7.97 -39.47
C LYS A 72 -20.38 -8.20 -38.16
N MET A 73 -20.37 -9.42 -37.64
CA MET A 73 -20.92 -9.80 -36.34
C MET A 73 -20.17 -9.07 -35.19
N LEU A 74 -18.84 -9.00 -35.29
CA LEU A 74 -18.00 -8.25 -34.34
C LEU A 74 -18.25 -6.73 -34.38
N GLU A 75 -18.42 -6.15 -35.58
CA GLU A 75 -18.78 -4.73 -35.73
C GLU A 75 -20.16 -4.40 -35.15
N ARG A 76 -21.12 -5.33 -35.25
CA ARG A 76 -22.46 -5.22 -34.66
C ARG A 76 -22.49 -5.47 -33.15
N LYS A 77 -21.45 -6.11 -32.60
CA LYS A 77 -21.31 -6.48 -31.17
C LYS A 77 -22.44 -7.40 -30.72
N ASP A 78 -22.73 -8.41 -31.54
CA ASP A 78 -23.74 -9.43 -31.25
C ASP A 78 -23.41 -10.17 -29.95
N GLU A 79 -24.43 -10.72 -29.27
CA GLU A 79 -24.27 -11.31 -27.93
C GLU A 79 -23.23 -12.44 -27.88
N GLU A 80 -23.23 -13.31 -28.91
CA GLU A 80 -22.30 -14.43 -29.07
C GLU A 80 -20.82 -14.00 -29.05
N VAL A 81 -20.52 -12.76 -29.46
CA VAL A 81 -19.15 -12.23 -29.48
C VAL A 81 -18.60 -12.07 -28.07
N TRP A 82 -19.46 -11.76 -27.08
CA TRP A 82 -19.04 -11.56 -25.70
C TRP A 82 -18.66 -12.88 -25.02
N ASP A 83 -19.42 -13.94 -25.27
CA ASP A 83 -19.13 -15.27 -24.73
C ASP A 83 -17.81 -15.80 -25.30
N VAL A 84 -17.60 -15.64 -26.60
CA VAL A 84 -16.34 -16.00 -27.27
C VAL A 84 -15.17 -15.16 -26.76
N LEU A 85 -15.40 -13.87 -26.51
CA LEU A 85 -14.36 -12.99 -25.98
C LEU A 85 -13.91 -13.45 -24.58
N GLU A 86 -14.83 -13.83 -23.70
CA GLU A 86 -14.51 -14.33 -22.36
C GLU A 86 -13.72 -15.65 -22.41
N GLU A 87 -14.08 -16.55 -23.33
CA GLU A 87 -13.33 -17.78 -23.57
C GLU A 87 -11.89 -17.50 -24.05
N VAL A 88 -11.73 -16.61 -25.04
CA VAL A 88 -10.43 -16.28 -25.65
C VAL A 88 -9.48 -15.58 -24.67
N ILE A 89 -10.02 -14.78 -23.75
CA ILE A 89 -9.26 -14.03 -22.74
C ILE A 89 -8.75 -14.95 -21.62
N THR A 90 -9.43 -16.07 -21.37
CA THR A 90 -9.07 -17.01 -20.30
C THR A 90 -7.67 -17.60 -20.56
N ASN A 91 -6.78 -17.52 -19.57
CA ASN A 91 -5.37 -17.92 -19.67
C ASN A 91 -4.55 -17.21 -20.76
N HIS A 92 -4.99 -16.03 -21.20
CA HIS A 92 -4.22 -15.19 -22.13
C HIS A 92 -3.75 -13.91 -21.42
N PRO A 93 -2.48 -13.84 -20.97
CA PRO A 93 -2.01 -12.73 -20.16
C PRO A 93 -1.84 -11.47 -21.02
N VAL A 94 -1.90 -10.31 -20.37
CA VAL A 94 -1.61 -9.00 -20.96
C VAL A 94 -0.49 -8.32 -20.20
N LEU A 95 0.35 -7.56 -20.91
CA LEU A 95 1.44 -6.79 -20.30
C LEU A 95 0.98 -5.36 -20.06
N LEU A 96 1.01 -4.92 -18.81
CA LEU A 96 0.82 -3.52 -18.45
C LEU A 96 2.16 -2.83 -18.31
N ASN A 97 2.27 -1.62 -18.86
CA ASN A 97 3.45 -0.77 -18.77
C ASN A 97 3.06 0.67 -18.44
N ARG A 98 3.81 1.31 -17.54
CA ARG A 98 3.73 2.74 -17.27
C ARG A 98 5.00 3.46 -17.72
N ALA A 99 4.82 4.56 -18.44
CA ALA A 99 5.92 5.46 -18.77
C ALA A 99 6.06 6.53 -17.66
N PRO A 100 7.29 6.87 -17.23
CA PRO A 100 8.58 6.32 -17.63
C PRO A 100 8.92 4.98 -16.93
N THR A 101 9.45 4.02 -17.69
CA THR A 101 9.88 2.71 -17.15
C THR A 101 11.30 2.82 -16.58
N LEU A 102 11.43 2.94 -15.25
CA LEU A 102 12.73 3.09 -14.58
C LEU A 102 13.44 1.76 -14.26
N HIS A 103 12.66 0.71 -14.07
CA HIS A 103 13.14 -0.63 -13.69
C HIS A 103 12.19 -1.69 -14.23
N ARG A 104 12.61 -2.96 -14.21
CA ARG A 104 11.82 -4.09 -14.76
C ARG A 104 10.41 -4.21 -14.18
N MET A 105 10.18 -3.76 -12.93
CA MET A 105 8.85 -3.78 -12.29
C MET A 105 7.83 -2.85 -12.94
N GLY A 106 8.27 -1.94 -13.81
CA GLY A 106 7.39 -1.07 -14.57
C GLY A 106 6.69 -1.79 -15.73
N ILE A 107 7.00 -3.06 -15.99
CA ILE A 107 6.29 -3.93 -16.92
C ILE A 107 5.96 -5.24 -16.21
N GLN A 108 4.68 -5.58 -16.11
CA GLN A 108 4.24 -6.84 -15.50
C GLN A 108 3.10 -7.46 -16.31
N ALA A 109 3.00 -8.78 -16.25
CA ALA A 109 1.90 -9.53 -16.83
C ALA A 109 0.75 -9.68 -15.81
N PHE A 110 -0.47 -9.63 -16.32
CA PHE A 110 -1.70 -9.83 -15.57
C PHE A 110 -2.68 -10.65 -16.40
N GLU A 111 -3.57 -11.36 -15.72
CA GLU A 111 -4.73 -11.99 -16.33
C GLU A 111 -5.87 -10.96 -16.47
N PRO A 112 -6.32 -10.69 -17.70
CA PRO A 112 -7.39 -9.73 -17.93
C PRO A 112 -8.75 -10.26 -17.46
N THR A 113 -9.47 -9.42 -16.73
CA THR A 113 -10.88 -9.60 -16.36
C THR A 113 -11.70 -8.53 -17.07
N LEU A 114 -12.80 -8.93 -17.72
CA LEU A 114 -13.62 -7.99 -18.48
C LEU A 114 -14.35 -7.03 -17.54
N VAL A 115 -14.13 -5.73 -17.73
CA VAL A 115 -14.81 -4.68 -16.94
C VAL A 115 -15.63 -3.75 -17.83
N VAL A 116 -16.71 -3.23 -17.26
CA VAL A 116 -17.53 -2.18 -17.87
C VAL A 116 -16.83 -0.83 -17.69
N GLY A 117 -16.88 0.00 -18.73
CA GLY A 117 -16.25 1.32 -18.76
C GLY A 117 -15.15 1.41 -19.82
N ASN A 118 -14.33 2.46 -19.73
CA ASN A 118 -13.20 2.69 -20.63
C ASN A 118 -11.83 2.68 -19.90
N ALA A 119 -11.82 2.60 -18.56
CA ALA A 119 -10.61 2.70 -17.75
C ALA A 119 -10.09 1.31 -17.33
N ILE A 120 -8.77 1.16 -17.27
CA ILE A 120 -8.11 -0.08 -16.82
C ILE A 120 -8.15 -0.13 -15.30
N ARG A 121 -8.63 -1.23 -14.72
CA ARG A 121 -8.59 -1.40 -13.26
C ARG A 121 -7.29 -2.07 -12.86
N LEU A 122 -6.59 -1.48 -11.91
CA LEU A 122 -5.32 -2.02 -11.40
C LEU A 122 -5.43 -2.37 -9.92
N HIS A 123 -4.75 -3.46 -9.53
CA HIS A 123 -4.66 -3.84 -8.13
C HIS A 123 -3.87 -2.79 -7.31
N PRO A 124 -4.33 -2.36 -6.12
CA PRO A 124 -3.66 -1.32 -5.34
C PRO A 124 -2.19 -1.65 -4.99
N LEU A 125 -1.90 -2.90 -4.63
CA LEU A 125 -0.56 -3.29 -4.17
C LEU A 125 0.53 -3.22 -5.26
N VAL A 126 0.16 -3.28 -6.55
CA VAL A 126 1.16 -3.19 -7.63
C VAL A 126 1.49 -1.75 -8.00
N CYS A 127 0.73 -0.76 -7.52
CA CYS A 127 0.91 0.65 -7.86
C CYS A 127 2.33 1.15 -7.49
N ARG A 128 2.87 0.70 -6.35
CA ARG A 128 4.25 1.03 -5.94
C ARG A 128 5.28 0.49 -6.93
N GLY A 129 5.06 -0.69 -7.49
CA GLY A 129 5.92 -1.29 -8.51
C GLY A 129 5.89 -0.54 -9.84
N PHE A 130 4.76 0.07 -10.21
CA PHE A 130 4.66 0.95 -11.38
C PHE A 130 4.99 2.42 -11.07
N ASN A 131 5.20 2.76 -9.79
CA ASN A 131 5.24 4.12 -9.27
C ASN A 131 4.00 4.95 -9.63
N ALA A 132 2.84 4.30 -9.79
CA ALA A 132 1.62 4.87 -10.33
C ALA A 132 0.66 5.36 -9.24
N ASP A 133 -0.12 6.38 -9.56
CA ASP A 133 -1.24 6.90 -8.79
C ASP A 133 -2.52 6.98 -9.65
N PHE A 134 -3.63 7.40 -9.05
CA PHE A 134 -4.95 7.38 -9.69
C PHE A 134 -5.50 8.80 -9.94
N ASP A 135 -4.63 9.75 -10.26
CA ASP A 135 -4.99 11.16 -10.51
C ASP A 135 -5.09 11.54 -12.00
N GLY A 136 -4.94 10.56 -12.90
CA GLY A 136 -4.98 10.77 -14.36
C GLY A 136 -3.93 9.96 -15.13
N ASP A 137 -3.08 9.23 -14.42
CA ASP A 137 -2.10 8.31 -14.97
C ASP A 137 -2.69 7.35 -16.02
N GLN A 138 -1.86 7.03 -17.02
CA GLN A 138 -2.23 6.14 -18.12
C GLN A 138 -1.25 4.98 -18.21
N MET A 139 -1.79 3.80 -18.49
CA MET A 139 -0.98 2.61 -18.77
C MET A 139 -1.22 2.11 -20.19
N ALA A 140 -0.13 1.61 -20.78
CA ALA A 140 -0.18 0.90 -22.04
C ALA A 140 -0.37 -0.60 -21.77
N VAL A 141 -1.25 -1.23 -22.55
CA VAL A 141 -1.50 -2.67 -22.57
C VAL A 141 -0.89 -3.23 -23.85
N HIS A 142 -0.18 -4.35 -23.76
CA HIS A 142 0.34 -5.10 -24.90
C HIS A 142 -0.07 -6.56 -24.81
N LEU A 143 -0.42 -7.14 -25.96
CA LEU A 143 -0.86 -8.53 -26.06
C LEU A 143 0.28 -9.45 -26.56
N PRO A 144 0.74 -10.43 -25.77
CA PRO A 144 1.69 -11.44 -26.23
C PRO A 144 1.02 -12.41 -27.22
N LEU A 145 1.51 -12.46 -28.47
CA LEU A 145 0.85 -13.24 -29.53
C LEU A 145 1.37 -14.68 -29.67
N SER A 146 2.68 -14.90 -29.53
CA SER A 146 3.25 -16.24 -29.68
C SER A 146 3.09 -17.05 -28.40
N ILE A 147 3.05 -18.37 -28.53
CA ILE A 147 2.89 -19.28 -27.39
C ILE A 147 4.08 -19.13 -26.44
N GLU A 148 5.29 -18.96 -26.98
CA GLU A 148 6.51 -18.75 -26.19
C GLU A 148 6.41 -17.46 -25.37
N ALA A 149 5.94 -16.37 -25.97
CA ALA A 149 5.77 -15.10 -25.29
C ALA A 149 4.67 -15.16 -24.20
N GLN A 150 3.60 -15.90 -24.43
CA GLN A 150 2.56 -16.12 -23.42
C GLN A 150 3.07 -16.95 -22.24
N VAL A 151 3.83 -18.02 -22.51
CA VAL A 151 4.46 -18.85 -21.49
C VAL A 151 5.50 -18.05 -20.70
N GLU A 152 6.31 -17.22 -21.36
CA GLU A 152 7.26 -16.31 -20.72
C GLU A 152 6.54 -15.31 -19.81
N ALA A 153 5.45 -14.71 -20.29
CA ALA A 153 4.65 -13.77 -19.52
C ALA A 153 4.09 -14.43 -18.25
N HIS A 154 3.54 -15.65 -18.35
CA HIS A 154 3.04 -16.40 -17.21
C HIS A 154 4.13 -16.81 -16.23
N THR A 155 5.28 -17.27 -16.72
CA THR A 155 6.31 -17.89 -15.88
C THR A 155 7.24 -16.87 -15.22
N LEU A 156 7.51 -15.75 -15.90
CA LEU A 156 8.51 -14.77 -15.46
C LEU A 156 7.92 -13.40 -15.14
N MET A 157 6.96 -12.92 -15.94
CA MET A 157 6.50 -11.53 -15.85
C MET A 157 5.25 -11.34 -15.00
N MET A 158 4.55 -12.42 -14.64
CA MET A 158 3.33 -12.35 -13.81
C MET A 158 3.60 -11.58 -12.52
N SER A 159 2.65 -10.73 -12.12
CA SER A 159 2.79 -9.88 -10.92
C SER A 159 3.10 -10.69 -9.65
N THR A 160 2.59 -11.92 -9.56
CA THR A 160 2.81 -12.86 -8.44
C THR A 160 4.24 -13.36 -8.30
N HIS A 161 5.05 -13.29 -9.36
CA HIS A 161 6.48 -13.62 -9.31
C HIS A 161 7.33 -12.45 -8.80
N ASN A 162 6.80 -11.24 -8.89
CA ASN A 162 7.53 -9.99 -8.69
C ASN A 162 7.19 -9.33 -7.35
N ILE A 163 7.22 -10.11 -6.25
CA ILE A 163 6.90 -9.62 -4.90
C ILE A 163 8.04 -8.77 -4.31
N PHE A 164 9.28 -9.22 -4.52
CA PHE A 164 10.47 -8.59 -3.94
C PHE A 164 11.20 -7.69 -4.93
N SER A 165 11.82 -6.66 -4.38
CA SER A 165 12.70 -5.77 -5.13
C SER A 165 13.93 -6.51 -5.62
N PRO A 166 14.29 -6.37 -6.91
CA PRO A 166 15.54 -6.92 -7.43
C PRO A 166 16.79 -6.28 -6.82
N ALA A 167 16.67 -5.06 -6.28
CA ALA A 167 17.83 -4.27 -5.83
C ALA A 167 18.27 -4.59 -4.40
N ASN A 168 17.33 -4.86 -3.50
CA ASN A 168 17.59 -4.96 -2.06
C ASN A 168 16.82 -6.11 -1.37
N GLY A 169 16.03 -6.91 -2.11
CA GLY A 169 15.28 -8.04 -1.55
C GLY A 169 14.11 -7.65 -0.64
N THR A 170 13.79 -6.37 -0.48
CA THR A 170 12.63 -5.94 0.32
C THR A 170 11.32 -6.14 -0.47
N PRO A 171 10.20 -6.46 0.18
CA PRO A 171 8.92 -6.61 -0.51
C PRO A 171 8.45 -5.27 -1.10
N ILE A 172 8.36 -5.19 -2.43
CA ILE A 172 7.81 -4.01 -3.14
C ILE A 172 6.30 -4.01 -3.02
N ILE A 173 5.71 -5.19 -3.20
CA ILE A 173 4.27 -5.42 -3.07
C ILE A 173 3.96 -5.46 -1.57
N SER A 174 3.83 -4.28 -0.99
CA SER A 174 3.50 -4.05 0.42
C SER A 174 2.28 -3.12 0.50
N PRO A 175 1.42 -3.30 1.51
CA PRO A 175 0.35 -2.35 1.81
C PRO A 175 0.88 -0.91 1.87
N SER A 176 0.09 0.01 1.32
CA SER A 176 0.39 1.44 1.31
C SER A 176 -0.78 2.23 1.89
N GLN A 177 -0.47 3.43 2.39
CA GLN A 177 -1.44 4.45 2.80
C GLN A 177 -2.57 3.87 3.67
N ASP A 178 -3.81 3.90 3.19
CA ASP A 178 -5.03 3.57 3.93
C ASP A 178 -5.04 2.14 4.48
N VAL A 179 -4.43 1.19 3.76
CA VAL A 179 -4.33 -0.21 4.22
C VAL A 179 -3.41 -0.30 5.45
N VAL A 180 -2.29 0.42 5.42
CA VAL A 180 -1.38 0.52 6.57
C VAL A 180 -2.07 1.21 7.73
N MET A 181 -2.83 2.28 7.45
CA MET A 181 -3.61 3.02 8.44
C MET A 181 -4.63 2.11 9.14
N GLY A 182 -5.38 1.31 8.37
CA GLY A 182 -6.38 0.37 8.91
C GLY A 182 -5.75 -0.74 9.75
N CYS A 183 -4.66 -1.35 9.27
CA CYS A 183 -3.94 -2.38 10.02
C CYS A 183 -3.32 -1.83 11.31
N TYR A 184 -2.78 -0.61 11.26
CA TYR A 184 -2.22 0.05 12.45
C TYR A 184 -3.32 0.41 13.45
N TYR A 185 -4.44 0.97 12.98
CA TYR A 185 -5.61 1.23 13.82
C TYR A 185 -6.10 -0.07 14.49
N LEU A 186 -6.18 -1.17 13.76
CA LEU A 186 -6.61 -2.44 14.35
C LEU A 186 -5.65 -2.94 15.44
N THR A 187 -4.34 -2.69 15.32
CA THR A 187 -3.31 -3.30 16.20
C THR A 187 -2.78 -2.40 17.31
N MET A 188 -3.16 -1.12 17.32
CA MET A 188 -2.73 -0.19 18.36
C MET A 188 -3.40 -0.45 19.71
N ASP A 189 -2.68 -0.09 20.78
CA ASP A 189 -3.17 -0.13 22.15
C ASP A 189 -3.75 1.25 22.49
N VAL A 190 -5.06 1.31 22.70
CA VAL A 190 -5.79 2.52 23.06
C VAL A 190 -6.59 2.19 24.32
N PRO A 191 -6.59 3.07 25.34
CA PRO A 191 -7.42 2.86 26.51
C PRO A 191 -8.91 2.78 26.11
N GLU A 192 -9.50 1.61 26.24
CA GLU A 192 -10.91 1.36 25.92
C GLU A 192 -11.58 0.67 27.10
N THR A 193 -12.84 1.03 27.37
CA THR A 193 -13.56 0.55 28.56
C THR A 193 -14.42 -0.69 28.29
N ARG A 194 -14.73 -1.01 27.03
CA ARG A 194 -15.72 -2.03 26.67
C ARG A 194 -15.10 -3.44 26.62
N GLY A 195 -15.22 -4.17 27.71
CA GLY A 195 -14.76 -5.57 27.77
C GLY A 195 -13.27 -5.71 28.08
N ASP A 196 -12.69 -4.68 28.70
CA ASP A 196 -11.32 -4.69 29.19
C ASP A 196 -11.15 -5.73 30.31
N GLY A 197 -10.06 -6.50 30.26
CA GLY A 197 -9.74 -7.56 31.21
C GLY A 197 -10.52 -8.87 31.04
N MET A 198 -11.33 -9.01 29.98
CA MET A 198 -12.00 -10.27 29.68
C MET A 198 -11.00 -11.37 29.31
N LYS A 199 -11.35 -12.62 29.66
CA LYS A 199 -10.53 -13.80 29.39
C LYS A 199 -11.27 -14.71 28.42
N PHE A 200 -10.58 -15.10 27.35
CA PHE A 200 -11.14 -15.98 26.32
C PHE A 200 -10.34 -17.28 26.23
N ALA A 201 -11.05 -18.38 25.98
CA ALA A 201 -10.46 -19.70 25.83
C ALA A 201 -9.86 -19.90 24.44
N SER A 202 -10.39 -19.25 23.40
CA SER A 202 -9.95 -19.38 22.01
C SER A 202 -10.06 -18.08 21.20
N VAL A 203 -9.41 -18.05 20.03
CA VAL A 203 -9.53 -16.99 19.03
C VAL A 203 -10.98 -16.87 18.53
N GLU A 204 -11.63 -18.00 18.26
CA GLU A 204 -13.02 -18.05 17.78
C GLU A 204 -14.02 -17.42 18.77
N GLU A 205 -13.84 -17.67 20.07
CA GLU A 205 -14.68 -17.08 21.12
C GLU A 205 -14.50 -15.55 21.17
N THR A 206 -13.26 -15.08 21.00
CA THR A 206 -12.92 -13.66 20.94
C THR A 206 -13.58 -12.99 19.74
N LEU A 207 -13.52 -13.63 18.55
CA LEU A 207 -14.16 -13.13 17.33
C LEU A 207 -15.68 -13.10 17.47
N MET A 208 -16.29 -14.13 18.06
CA MET A 208 -17.72 -14.16 18.33
C MET A 208 -18.13 -13.01 19.25
N ALA A 209 -17.37 -12.74 20.31
CA ALA A 209 -17.62 -11.62 21.21
C ALA A 209 -17.47 -10.27 20.50
N TYR A 210 -16.50 -10.14 19.59
CA TYR A 210 -16.29 -8.94 18.79
C TYR A 210 -17.44 -8.69 17.81
N PHE A 211 -17.90 -9.71 17.08
CA PHE A 211 -19.03 -9.60 16.15
C PHE A 211 -20.37 -9.39 16.88
N ALA A 212 -20.50 -9.85 18.12
CA ALA A 212 -21.64 -9.57 18.98
C ALA A 212 -21.57 -8.19 19.67
N ASP A 213 -20.58 -7.36 19.32
CA ASP A 213 -20.31 -6.07 19.96
C ASP A 213 -20.22 -6.18 21.50
N LYS A 214 -19.66 -7.24 22.07
CA LYS A 214 -19.46 -7.33 23.53
C LYS A 214 -18.12 -6.74 23.97
N VAL A 215 -17.13 -6.75 23.08
CA VAL A 215 -15.79 -6.21 23.30
C VAL A 215 -15.48 -5.16 22.24
N GLY A 216 -14.69 -4.15 22.61
CA GLY A 216 -14.19 -3.14 21.68
C GLY A 216 -12.94 -3.61 20.93
N THR A 217 -12.55 -2.88 19.89
CA THR A 217 -11.41 -3.23 19.02
C THR A 217 -10.08 -3.18 19.77
N HIS A 218 -9.92 -2.24 20.69
CA HIS A 218 -8.66 -1.98 21.41
C HIS A 218 -8.67 -2.54 22.83
N SER A 219 -9.76 -3.20 23.23
CA SER A 219 -9.93 -3.73 24.58
C SER A 219 -8.87 -4.78 24.90
N LYS A 220 -8.26 -4.69 26.10
CA LYS A 220 -7.20 -5.61 26.52
C LYS A 220 -7.83 -6.89 27.02
N ILE A 221 -7.36 -8.00 26.47
CA ILE A 221 -7.92 -9.32 26.74
C ILE A 221 -6.80 -10.31 27.03
N GLU A 222 -7.12 -11.34 27.81
CA GLU A 222 -6.22 -12.48 28.01
C GLU A 222 -6.72 -13.65 27.16
N ILE A 223 -5.92 -14.09 26.20
CA ILE A 223 -6.26 -15.23 25.33
C ILE A 223 -5.28 -16.36 25.53
N ARG A 224 -5.77 -17.59 25.34
CA ARG A 224 -4.90 -18.76 25.19
C ARG A 224 -4.62 -19.00 23.71
N LEU A 225 -3.35 -19.01 23.33
CA LEU A 225 -2.95 -19.35 21.97
C LEU A 225 -3.21 -20.83 21.65
N SER A 226 -3.37 -21.14 20.37
CA SER A 226 -3.47 -22.53 19.92
C SER A 226 -2.14 -23.27 20.17
N LYS A 227 -2.19 -24.59 20.33
CA LYS A 227 -0.97 -25.42 20.54
C LYS A 227 0.02 -25.40 19.37
N LYS A 228 -0.34 -24.78 18.24
CA LYS A 228 0.48 -24.66 17.03
C LYS A 228 0.99 -23.24 16.78
N GLN A 229 0.67 -22.29 17.67
CA GLN A 229 1.11 -20.91 17.58
C GLN A 229 1.91 -20.53 18.83
N CYS A 230 2.97 -19.77 18.61
CA CYS A 230 3.79 -19.12 19.61
C CYS A 230 3.95 -17.64 19.26
N LEU A 231 4.44 -16.84 20.20
CA LEU A 231 4.80 -15.45 19.93
C LEU A 231 5.99 -15.39 18.96
N ARG A 232 6.07 -14.32 18.14
CA ARG A 232 7.18 -14.14 17.19
C ARG A 232 8.56 -14.19 17.85
N GLU A 233 8.67 -13.68 19.07
CA GLU A 233 9.92 -13.61 19.85
C GLU A 233 10.38 -14.98 20.35
N GLU A 234 9.47 -15.96 20.41
CA GLU A 234 9.70 -17.28 21.00
C GLU A 234 9.54 -18.42 19.98
N VAL A 235 9.66 -18.12 18.69
CA VAL A 235 9.53 -19.14 17.61
C VAL A 235 10.54 -20.28 17.77
N ASP A 236 11.72 -19.98 18.35
CA ASP A 236 12.77 -20.96 18.59
C ASP A 236 12.59 -21.79 19.88
N ASN A 237 11.56 -21.48 20.69
CA ASN A 237 11.30 -22.17 21.96
C ASN A 237 10.06 -23.11 21.86
N PRO A 238 10.25 -24.45 21.86
CA PRO A 238 9.16 -25.42 21.79
C PRO A 238 8.16 -25.37 22.96
N ASP A 239 8.54 -24.82 24.12
CA ASP A 239 7.68 -24.69 25.30
C ASP A 239 6.81 -23.42 25.29
N ALA A 240 7.00 -22.54 24.29
CA ALA A 240 6.23 -21.30 24.11
C ALA A 240 4.85 -21.50 23.47
N PHE A 241 4.56 -22.71 22.98
CA PHE A 241 3.34 -23.00 22.26
C PHE A 241 2.13 -23.14 23.19
N GLY A 242 1.06 -22.40 22.88
CA GLY A 242 -0.20 -22.48 23.63
C GLY A 242 -0.22 -21.79 24.99
N GLN A 243 0.71 -20.86 25.22
CA GLN A 243 0.73 -19.99 26.40
C GLN A 243 -0.46 -19.01 26.42
N ARG A 244 -0.74 -18.48 27.61
CA ARG A 244 -1.70 -17.39 27.80
C ARG A 244 -0.98 -16.07 27.65
N ILE A 245 -1.51 -15.20 26.80
CA ILE A 245 -0.92 -13.89 26.51
C ILE A 245 -1.94 -12.79 26.74
N GLN A 246 -1.45 -11.62 27.15
CA GLN A 246 -2.25 -10.39 27.14
C GLN A 246 -2.11 -9.73 25.77
N THR A 247 -3.24 -9.46 25.11
CA THR A 247 -3.29 -8.86 23.78
C THR A 247 -4.52 -7.97 23.63
N THR A 248 -4.73 -7.40 22.45
CA THR A 248 -5.95 -6.65 22.12
C THR A 248 -6.81 -7.41 21.12
N VAL A 249 -8.12 -7.20 21.15
CA VAL A 249 -9.07 -7.86 20.23
C VAL A 249 -8.66 -7.65 18.77
N GLY A 250 -8.27 -6.43 18.39
CA GLY A 250 -7.86 -6.13 17.02
C GLY A 250 -6.57 -6.84 16.60
N ARG A 251 -5.61 -7.08 17.51
CA ARG A 251 -4.46 -7.94 17.22
C ARG A 251 -4.88 -9.38 16.97
N VAL A 252 -5.89 -9.89 17.70
CA VAL A 252 -6.44 -11.22 17.44
C VAL A 252 -7.07 -11.30 16.05
N VAL A 253 -7.87 -10.29 15.67
CA VAL A 253 -8.47 -10.19 14.33
C VAL A 253 -7.38 -10.17 13.25
N PHE A 254 -6.29 -9.42 13.45
CA PHE A 254 -5.17 -9.40 12.50
C PHE A 254 -4.48 -10.77 12.39
N ASN A 255 -4.27 -11.45 13.52
CA ASN A 255 -3.57 -12.74 13.54
C ASN A 255 -4.44 -13.90 13.01
N ASP A 256 -5.77 -13.80 13.06
CA ASP A 256 -6.69 -14.77 12.47
C ASP A 256 -6.58 -14.83 10.94
N MET A 257 -6.31 -13.69 10.31
CA MET A 257 -6.03 -13.59 8.88
C MET A 257 -4.72 -14.30 8.47
N LEU A 258 -3.78 -14.49 9.40
CA LEU A 258 -2.48 -15.08 9.06
C LEU A 258 -2.62 -16.57 8.72
N PRO A 259 -1.90 -17.05 7.69
CA PRO A 259 -1.95 -18.46 7.34
C PRO A 259 -1.40 -19.35 8.46
N THR A 260 -1.94 -20.56 8.56
CA THR A 260 -1.50 -21.58 9.53
C THR A 260 0.00 -21.83 9.43
N GLY A 261 0.72 -21.74 10.54
CA GLY A 261 2.18 -21.87 10.61
C GLY A 261 2.91 -20.54 10.83
N MET A 262 2.20 -19.41 10.78
CA MET A 262 2.74 -18.11 11.20
C MET A 262 2.70 -17.92 12.72
N PRO A 263 3.68 -17.19 13.29
CA PRO A 263 3.65 -16.81 14.70
C PRO A 263 2.63 -15.70 14.98
N PHE A 264 2.30 -15.53 16.26
CA PHE A 264 1.42 -14.46 16.72
C PHE A 264 2.19 -13.14 16.89
N TYR A 265 1.69 -12.07 16.27
CA TYR A 265 2.25 -10.72 16.36
C TYR A 265 1.49 -9.90 17.40
N ASN A 266 2.14 -9.60 18.52
CA ASN A 266 1.55 -8.83 19.63
C ASN A 266 2.13 -7.41 19.74
N MET A 267 2.25 -6.69 18.62
CA MET A 267 2.82 -5.35 18.57
C MET A 267 1.99 -4.45 17.63
N PRO A 268 2.02 -3.12 17.77
CA PRO A 268 1.40 -2.23 16.79
C PRO A 268 2.12 -2.32 15.45
N LEU A 269 1.38 -2.62 14.39
CA LEU A 269 1.94 -2.89 13.07
C LEU A 269 2.00 -1.62 12.21
N ARG A 270 3.18 -1.01 12.12
CA ARG A 270 3.45 0.08 11.18
C ARG A 270 3.84 -0.48 9.80
N SER A 271 4.03 0.38 8.82
CA SER A 271 4.44 -0.01 7.46
C SER A 271 5.66 -0.95 7.44
N SER A 272 6.67 -0.68 8.28
CA SER A 272 7.87 -1.51 8.38
C SER A 272 7.60 -2.90 8.97
N GLN A 273 6.79 -2.99 10.03
CA GLN A 273 6.42 -4.29 10.62
C GLN A 273 5.55 -5.10 9.67
N LEU A 274 4.63 -4.47 8.91
CA LEU A 274 3.84 -5.17 7.88
C LEU A 274 4.74 -5.76 6.79
N ALA A 275 5.77 -5.02 6.35
CA ALA A 275 6.78 -5.55 5.43
C ALA A 275 7.53 -6.76 6.03
N GLN A 276 7.86 -6.72 7.33
CA GLN A 276 8.47 -7.87 8.01
C GLN A 276 7.53 -9.08 8.08
N VAL A 277 6.23 -8.89 8.36
CA VAL A 277 5.24 -9.98 8.35
C VAL A 277 5.19 -10.67 6.98
N ILE A 278 5.23 -9.90 5.90
CA ILE A 278 5.26 -10.41 4.52
C ILE A 278 6.54 -11.23 4.27
N SER A 279 7.70 -10.70 4.63
CA SER A 279 8.99 -11.43 4.50
C SER A 279 9.00 -12.73 5.30
N ASN A 280 8.53 -12.69 6.55
CA ASN A 280 8.43 -13.88 7.41
C ASN A 280 7.50 -14.94 6.79
N CYS A 281 6.36 -14.52 6.23
CA CYS A 281 5.44 -15.45 5.57
C CYS A 281 6.09 -16.15 4.37
N TYR A 282 6.90 -15.41 3.61
CA TYR A 282 7.62 -15.99 2.48
C TYR A 282 8.67 -17.00 2.93
N GLU A 283 9.40 -16.71 4.01
CA GLU A 283 10.40 -17.63 4.57
C GLU A 283 9.77 -18.91 5.14
N PHE A 284 8.66 -18.80 5.88
CA PHE A 284 8.03 -19.95 6.53
C PHE A 284 7.17 -20.81 5.61
N LEU A 285 6.40 -20.19 4.72
CA LEU A 285 5.32 -20.86 3.99
C LEU A 285 5.49 -20.77 2.47
N GLY A 286 6.48 -20.02 2.00
CA GLY A 286 6.76 -19.82 0.59
C GLY A 286 5.74 -18.92 -0.12
N ARG A 287 5.93 -18.79 -1.43
CA ARG A 287 5.27 -17.80 -2.28
C ARG A 287 3.74 -17.87 -2.29
N SER A 288 3.17 -19.08 -2.39
CA SER A 288 1.72 -19.24 -2.59
C SER A 288 0.90 -18.66 -1.43
N LYS A 289 1.34 -18.95 -0.19
CA LYS A 289 0.69 -18.41 1.01
C LYS A 289 0.93 -16.91 1.18
N THR A 290 2.09 -16.40 0.78
CA THR A 290 2.36 -14.94 0.78
C THR A 290 1.41 -14.17 -0.13
N ILE A 291 1.08 -14.70 -1.31
CA ILE A 291 0.15 -14.02 -2.24
C ILE A 291 -1.25 -13.91 -1.62
N LEU A 292 -1.74 -15.01 -1.03
CA LEU A 292 -3.04 -15.00 -0.33
C LEU A 292 -3.01 -14.01 0.84
N LEU A 293 -1.95 -14.04 1.65
CA LEU A 293 -1.77 -13.11 2.76
C LEU A 293 -1.82 -11.64 2.30
N LEU A 294 -1.21 -11.31 1.15
CA LEU A 294 -1.22 -9.94 0.62
C LEU A 294 -2.63 -9.48 0.24
N ASP A 295 -3.40 -10.33 -0.44
CA ASP A 295 -4.78 -10.02 -0.82
C ASP A 295 -5.68 -9.90 0.43
N ASP A 296 -5.56 -10.81 1.40
CA ASP A 296 -6.32 -10.81 2.65
C ASP A 296 -5.97 -9.58 3.51
N MET A 297 -4.68 -9.22 3.59
CA MET A 297 -4.20 -8.04 4.31
C MET A 297 -4.70 -6.73 3.69
N ASN A 298 -4.79 -6.69 2.36
CA ASN A 298 -5.36 -5.55 1.65
C ASN A 298 -6.85 -5.37 1.99
N GLN A 299 -7.62 -6.46 1.95
CA GLN A 299 -9.05 -6.45 2.30
C GLN A 299 -9.29 -6.08 3.76
N LEU A 300 -8.53 -6.69 4.68
CA LEU A 300 -8.63 -6.39 6.11
C LEU A 300 -8.32 -4.92 6.39
N GLY A 301 -7.24 -4.39 5.78
CA GLY A 301 -6.84 -3.00 5.95
C GLY A 301 -7.90 -2.02 5.44
N PHE A 302 -8.49 -2.25 4.24
CA PHE A 302 -9.58 -1.42 3.74
C PHE A 302 -10.83 -1.48 4.62
N ASN A 303 -11.21 -2.67 5.08
CA ASN A 303 -12.36 -2.86 5.97
C ASN A 303 -12.14 -2.16 7.32
N ALA A 304 -10.95 -2.31 7.91
CA ALA A 304 -10.59 -1.67 9.17
C ALA A 304 -10.52 -0.14 9.03
N ALA A 305 -9.94 0.37 7.95
CA ALA A 305 -9.88 1.81 7.66
C ALA A 305 -11.27 2.42 7.45
N THR A 306 -12.20 1.68 6.83
CA THR A 306 -13.58 2.15 6.65
C THR A 306 -14.34 2.12 7.97
N ARG A 307 -14.19 1.05 8.76
CA ARG A 307 -14.87 0.91 10.06
C ARG A 307 -14.36 1.87 11.12
N SER A 308 -13.10 2.29 11.05
CA SER A 308 -12.54 3.25 12.00
C SER A 308 -13.15 4.64 11.86
N GLY A 309 -13.72 4.97 10.68
CA GLY A 309 -14.36 6.26 10.45
C GLY A 309 -13.41 7.45 10.62
N LEU A 310 -12.10 7.22 10.49
CA LEU A 310 -11.08 8.26 10.67
C LEU A 310 -11.31 9.38 9.65
N SER A 311 -11.44 10.59 10.15
CA SER A 311 -11.51 11.82 9.38
C SER A 311 -10.43 12.77 9.90
N PHE A 312 -10.16 13.86 9.19
CA PHE A 312 -9.25 14.89 9.67
C PHE A 312 -9.98 16.24 9.70
N ALA A 313 -9.84 16.95 10.80
CA ALA A 313 -10.34 18.31 10.98
C ALA A 313 -9.22 19.25 11.44
N THR A 314 -9.49 20.56 11.37
CA THR A 314 -8.57 21.58 11.89
C THR A 314 -8.32 21.42 13.38
N ASP A 315 -9.30 20.95 14.13
CA ASP A 315 -9.23 20.78 15.59
C ASP A 315 -8.35 19.60 16.01
N ASP A 316 -7.99 18.72 15.07
CA ASP A 316 -7.09 17.59 15.33
C ASP A 316 -5.62 18.01 15.33
N LEU A 317 -5.32 19.21 14.81
CA LEU A 317 -4.01 19.84 14.91
C LEU A 317 -3.84 20.48 16.30
N VAL A 318 -3.45 19.65 17.26
CA VAL A 318 -3.19 20.11 18.63
C VAL A 318 -1.86 20.85 18.68
N THR A 319 -1.91 22.16 18.84
CA THR A 319 -0.71 22.98 19.10
C THR A 319 -0.29 22.85 20.57
N PRO A 320 0.98 22.57 20.89
CA PRO A 320 1.41 22.39 22.26
C PRO A 320 1.32 23.70 23.05
N ALA A 321 0.71 23.68 24.24
CA ALA A 321 0.58 24.86 25.11
C ALA A 321 1.95 25.40 25.58
N THR A 322 2.98 24.56 25.61
CA THR A 322 4.37 24.92 25.94
C THR A 322 5.05 25.75 24.85
N LYS A 323 4.50 25.81 23.62
CA LYS A 323 5.09 26.52 22.48
C LYS A 323 5.46 27.96 22.80
N GLY A 324 4.57 28.71 23.45
CA GLY A 324 4.83 30.11 23.81
C GLY A 324 5.99 30.27 24.80
N LYS A 325 6.14 29.32 25.73
CA LYS A 325 7.26 29.32 26.69
C LYS A 325 8.59 29.01 26.02
N ILE A 326 8.61 28.00 25.15
CA ILE A 326 9.82 27.59 24.42
C ILE A 326 10.34 28.72 23.52
N ILE A 327 9.42 29.40 22.80
CA ILE A 327 9.79 30.55 21.96
C ILE A 327 10.36 31.70 22.82
N ALA A 328 9.71 32.02 23.94
CA ALA A 328 10.19 33.08 24.83
C ALA A 328 11.55 32.77 25.46
N GLU A 329 11.83 31.50 25.78
CA GLU A 329 13.12 31.04 26.26
C GLU A 329 14.20 31.17 25.19
N ALA A 330 13.91 30.72 23.96
CA ALA A 330 14.81 30.85 22.82
C ALA A 330 15.13 32.32 22.49
N GLU A 331 14.12 33.19 22.48
CA GLU A 331 14.31 34.64 22.30
C GLU A 331 15.19 35.24 23.39
N LYS A 332 15.01 34.82 24.65
CA LYS A 332 15.84 35.27 25.77
C LYS A 332 17.29 34.81 25.63
N GLU A 333 17.52 33.60 25.13
CA GLU A 333 18.87 33.13 24.83
C GLU A 333 19.52 33.94 23.70
N VAL A 334 18.82 34.15 22.59
CA VAL A 334 19.29 34.95 21.45
C VAL A 334 19.63 36.38 21.90
N LEU A 335 18.80 37.00 22.75
CA LEU A 335 19.07 38.33 23.31
C LEU A 335 20.31 38.35 24.21
N LYS A 336 20.55 37.30 25.01
CA LYS A 336 21.79 37.19 25.81
C LYS A 336 23.02 37.09 24.89
N ARG A 337 22.95 36.31 23.81
CA ARG A 337 24.06 36.17 22.85
C ARG A 337 24.33 37.47 22.09
N ASN A 338 23.30 38.17 21.64
CA ASN A 338 23.45 39.49 21.02
C ASN A 338 24.11 40.50 21.98
N LYS A 339 23.77 40.48 23.27
CA LYS A 339 24.46 41.33 24.27
C LYS A 339 25.94 40.99 24.44
N LEU A 340 26.32 39.71 24.39
CA LEU A 340 27.73 39.30 24.44
C LEU A 340 28.51 39.75 23.19
N TYR A 341 27.87 39.69 22.03
CA TYR A 341 28.43 40.19 20.77
C TYR A 341 28.66 41.72 20.83
N HIS A 342 27.67 42.48 21.31
CA HIS A 342 27.83 43.94 21.47
C HIS A 342 28.92 44.33 22.49
N ARG A 343 29.24 43.45 23.44
CA ARG A 343 30.34 43.63 24.39
C ARG A 343 31.70 43.17 23.84
N GLY A 344 31.76 42.66 22.61
CA GLY A 344 32.97 42.19 21.96
C GLY A 344 33.51 40.85 22.50
N ILE A 345 32.68 40.08 23.21
CA ILE A 345 33.09 38.82 23.85
C ILE A 345 33.07 37.65 22.85
N ILE A 346 32.17 37.71 21.85
CA ILE A 346 32.01 36.68 20.82
C ILE A 346 32.12 37.29 19.43
N THR A 347 32.54 36.47 18.46
CA THR A 347 32.62 36.86 17.04
C THR A 347 31.26 36.77 16.35
N GLU A 348 31.14 37.37 15.15
CA GLU A 348 29.90 37.31 14.38
C GLU A 348 29.56 35.87 13.93
N GLY A 349 30.56 35.07 13.55
CA GLY A 349 30.37 33.67 13.17
C GLY A 349 29.87 32.82 14.35
N GLU A 350 30.45 33.00 15.54
CA GLU A 350 29.97 32.33 16.75
C GLU A 350 28.56 32.76 17.14
N ARG A 351 28.24 34.06 17.01
CA ARG A 351 26.88 34.56 17.21
C ARG A 351 25.90 33.88 16.26
N TYR A 352 26.21 33.82 14.96
CA TYR A 352 25.34 33.22 13.96
C TYR A 352 25.07 31.74 14.26
N ASN A 353 26.12 30.97 14.54
CA ASN A 353 25.98 29.54 14.87
C ASN A 353 25.17 29.34 16.16
N GLN A 354 25.43 30.12 17.22
CA GLN A 354 24.69 30.00 18.48
C GLN A 354 23.21 30.40 18.36
N VAL A 355 22.88 31.38 17.51
CA VAL A 355 21.49 31.74 17.22
C VAL A 355 20.80 30.63 16.42
N LEU A 356 21.50 30.05 15.45
CA LEU A 356 21.01 28.91 14.66
C LEU A 356 20.74 27.70 15.57
N ASP A 357 21.66 27.40 16.48
CA ASP A 357 21.53 26.30 17.44
C ASP A 357 20.34 26.52 18.39
N ALA A 358 20.18 27.73 18.94
CA ALA A 358 19.06 28.06 19.83
C ALA A 358 17.69 27.86 19.14
N TRP A 359 17.55 28.32 17.89
CA TRP A 359 16.33 28.11 17.12
C TRP A 359 16.11 26.66 16.68
N THR A 360 17.19 25.92 16.41
CA THR A 360 17.12 24.49 16.06
C THR A 360 16.66 23.66 17.25
N HIS A 361 17.19 23.95 18.45
CA HIS A 361 16.78 23.31 19.70
C HIS A 361 15.32 23.61 20.04
N ALA A 362 14.92 24.88 20.00
CA ALA A 362 13.52 25.28 20.23
C ALA A 362 12.55 24.58 19.26
N ARG A 363 12.94 24.45 18.00
CA ARG A 363 12.18 23.71 16.98
C ARG A 363 12.01 22.24 17.35
N GLU A 364 13.05 21.58 17.83
CA GLU A 364 13.00 20.15 18.22
C GLU A 364 12.19 19.91 19.49
N GLU A 365 12.29 20.80 20.47
CA GLU A 365 11.46 20.76 21.68
C GLU A 365 9.98 20.93 21.36
N ILE A 366 9.63 21.91 20.51
CA ILE A 366 8.24 22.11 20.07
C ILE A 366 7.73 20.88 19.30
N THR A 367 8.58 20.25 18.49
CA THR A 367 8.21 19.04 17.74
C THR A 367 7.90 17.89 18.68
N THR A 368 8.76 17.65 19.68
CA THR A 368 8.57 16.60 20.67
C THR A 368 7.32 16.84 21.53
N ALA A 369 7.13 18.08 21.99
CA ALA A 369 5.96 18.46 22.77
C ALA A 369 4.65 18.30 21.98
N MET A 370 4.66 18.64 20.68
CA MET A 370 3.52 18.45 19.79
C MET A 370 3.21 16.97 19.59
N MET A 371 4.22 16.13 19.31
CA MET A 371 4.01 14.69 19.12
C MET A 371 3.45 14.03 20.37
N ASN A 372 3.98 14.35 21.56
CA ASN A 372 3.45 13.84 22.82
C ASN A 372 2.00 14.31 23.08
N GLY A 373 1.68 15.56 22.72
CA GLY A 373 0.32 16.09 22.81
C GLY A 373 -0.66 15.38 21.88
N LEU A 374 -0.21 15.03 20.67
CA LEU A 374 -1.02 14.29 19.70
C LEU A 374 -1.18 12.81 20.07
N GLU A 375 -0.15 12.19 20.65
CA GLU A 375 -0.19 10.80 21.11
C GLU A 375 -1.16 10.60 22.28
N THR A 376 -1.25 11.59 23.16
CA THR A 376 -2.10 11.55 24.37
C THR A 376 -3.49 12.14 24.15
N ASP A 377 -3.84 12.56 22.93
CA ASP A 377 -5.16 13.11 22.55
C ASP A 377 -6.21 12.00 22.43
N PHE A 378 -6.49 11.33 23.55
CA PHE A 378 -7.59 10.40 23.71
C PHE A 378 -8.82 11.16 24.19
N ARG A 379 -9.55 11.77 23.25
CA ARG A 379 -10.86 12.37 23.53
C ARG A 379 -11.87 11.29 23.93
N GLN A 380 -13.07 11.70 24.35
CA GLN A 380 -14.11 10.78 24.80
C GLN A 380 -14.38 9.66 23.78
N GLY A 381 -14.56 8.44 24.27
CA GLY A 381 -15.03 7.30 23.45
C GLY A 381 -13.95 6.55 22.69
N GLY A 382 -12.69 6.58 23.12
CA GLY A 382 -11.60 5.87 22.43
C GLY A 382 -11.15 6.59 21.15
N TYR A 383 -11.32 7.91 21.11
CA TYR A 383 -10.85 8.73 20.00
C TYR A 383 -9.34 8.58 19.84
N VAL A 384 -8.91 8.36 18.61
CA VAL A 384 -7.50 8.32 18.25
C VAL A 384 -7.22 9.48 17.32
N ASN A 385 -6.23 10.29 17.64
CA ASN A 385 -5.87 11.41 16.79
C ASN A 385 -5.46 10.89 15.39
N PRO A 386 -6.20 11.25 14.33
CA PRO A 386 -6.01 10.74 12.98
C PRO A 386 -4.65 11.16 12.42
N ILE A 387 -4.18 12.35 12.78
CA ILE A 387 -2.95 12.90 12.25
C ILE A 387 -1.73 12.23 12.89
N PHE A 388 -1.81 11.94 14.20
CA PHE A 388 -0.83 11.09 14.87
C PHE A 388 -0.78 9.71 14.24
N LEU A 389 -1.95 9.10 14.03
CA LEU A 389 -2.07 7.77 13.46
C LEU A 389 -1.44 7.70 12.06
N MET A 390 -1.75 8.63 11.18
CA MET A 390 -1.20 8.68 9.81
C MET A 390 0.32 8.80 9.80
N ALA A 391 0.87 9.71 10.62
CA ALA A 391 2.31 9.95 10.69
C ALA A 391 3.07 8.79 11.35
N HIS A 392 2.56 8.28 12.47
CA HIS A 392 3.23 7.24 13.25
C HIS A 392 3.15 5.85 12.61
N SER A 393 2.04 5.53 11.93
CA SER A 393 1.88 4.28 11.17
C SER A 393 2.79 4.21 9.94
N GLY A 394 3.30 5.36 9.48
CA GLY A 394 4.04 5.47 8.21
C GLY A 394 3.15 5.31 6.99
N ALA A 395 1.82 5.45 7.15
CA ALA A 395 0.87 5.40 6.05
C ALA A 395 1.03 6.60 5.11
N ARG A 396 1.00 7.81 5.69
CA ARG A 396 1.12 9.07 4.96
C ARG A 396 1.47 10.20 5.94
N GLY A 397 2.37 11.09 5.51
CA GLY A 397 2.77 12.23 6.33
C GLY A 397 4.03 11.95 7.14
N GLY A 398 5.00 12.85 7.05
CA GLY A 398 6.20 12.82 7.89
C GLY A 398 6.05 13.70 9.13
N VAL A 399 6.84 13.42 10.18
CA VAL A 399 6.90 14.25 11.41
C VAL A 399 7.22 15.71 11.09
N GLU A 400 8.00 15.96 10.03
CA GLU A 400 8.31 17.32 9.59
C GLU A 400 7.12 18.08 9.01
N GLN A 401 6.24 17.41 8.27
CA GLN A 401 5.02 18.02 7.71
C GLN A 401 4.04 18.35 8.83
N MET A 402 3.93 17.45 9.81
CA MET A 402 3.17 17.67 11.04
C MET A 402 3.66 18.89 11.81
N ARG A 403 4.99 19.00 11.97
CA ARG A 403 5.63 20.14 12.62
C ARG A 403 5.31 21.44 11.90
N GLN A 404 5.27 21.45 10.57
CA GLN A 404 4.93 22.66 9.81
C GLN A 404 3.46 23.08 9.98
N LEU A 405 2.55 22.12 10.21
CA LEU A 405 1.13 22.39 10.40
C LEU A 405 0.79 22.86 11.83
N GLY A 406 1.25 22.13 12.86
CA GLY A 406 0.89 22.39 14.26
C GLY A 406 2.00 22.99 15.14
N GLY A 407 3.25 22.95 14.68
CA GLY A 407 4.42 23.41 15.41
C GLY A 407 4.92 24.78 14.95
N MET A 408 6.12 24.81 14.38
CA MET A 408 6.73 25.99 13.78
C MET A 408 7.46 25.60 12.50
N ARG A 409 7.56 26.51 11.53
CA ARG A 409 8.31 26.26 10.28
C ARG A 409 9.81 26.07 10.53
N GLY A 410 10.37 26.84 11.46
CA GLY A 410 11.80 26.81 11.76
C GLY A 410 12.59 27.80 10.91
N LEU A 411 13.87 27.48 10.73
CA LEU A 411 14.81 28.24 9.91
C LEU A 411 14.53 27.96 8.42
N MET A 412 14.69 28.98 7.57
CA MET A 412 14.58 28.87 6.11
C MET A 412 15.89 29.25 5.44
#